data_AF-A0A519STH0-F1
#
_entry.id   AF-A0A519STH0-F1
#
_cell.length_a   1.000
_cell.length_b   1.000
_cell.length_c   1.000
_cell.angle_alpha   90.00
_cell.angle_beta   90.00
_cell.angle_gamma   90.00
#
_symmetry.space_group_name_H-M   'P 1'
#
loop_
_entity.id
_entity.type
_entity.pdbx_description
1 polymer ?
#
loop_
_entity_poly.entity_id
_entity_poly.type
_entity_poly.pdbx_seq_one_letter_code
_entity_poly.pdbx_strand_id
1 'polypeptide(L)' 'GPAGAEAPAPATQADVVASGPIKTLREQERDHILAALRHTGGRVSGQQGAATLLDINPKTLEARMKKLGIRRTVVAE' A
#
# COMPACT_ATOMS: atom_id res chain seq x y z
N GLY A 1 -13.87 -18.84 48.39
CA GLY A 1 -12.67 -19.01 47.52
C GLY A 1 -12.34 -20.49 47.45
N PRO A 2 -11.58 -20.98 46.46
CA PRO A 2 -10.70 -20.25 45.51
C PRO A 2 -11.40 -20.00 44.16
N ALA A 3 -11.17 -18.94 43.37
CA ALA A 3 -9.96 -18.18 43.06
C ALA A 3 -8.85 -19.05 42.44
N GLY A 4 -9.08 -19.48 41.21
CA GLY A 4 -8.07 -20.04 40.31
C GLY A 4 -8.25 -19.40 38.94
N ALA A 5 -7.45 -18.38 38.67
CA ALA A 5 -7.37 -17.74 37.38
C ALA A 5 -6.66 -18.68 36.40
N GLU A 6 -7.37 -19.14 35.37
CA GLU A 6 -6.73 -19.58 34.14
C GLU A 6 -7.28 -18.71 33.02
N ALA A 7 -6.54 -17.64 32.77
CA ALA A 7 -6.56 -17.01 31.47
C ALA A 7 -6.17 -18.06 30.43
N PRO A 8 -6.87 -18.07 29.30
CA PRO A 8 -6.14 -18.14 28.06
C PRO A 8 -6.42 -16.84 27.32
N ALA A 9 -5.43 -15.96 27.35
CA ALA A 9 -5.14 -15.20 26.15
C ALA A 9 -4.47 -16.17 25.17
N PRO A 10 -5.10 -16.55 24.06
CA PRO A 10 -4.39 -16.57 22.83
C PRO A 10 -4.57 -15.16 22.27
N ALA A 11 -3.52 -14.34 22.38
CA ALA A 11 -3.22 -13.42 21.30
C ALA A 11 -2.97 -14.32 20.08
N THR A 12 -4.05 -14.78 19.44
CA THR A 12 -3.98 -15.40 18.13
C THR A 12 -3.59 -14.26 17.21
N GLN A 13 -2.29 -14.15 17.02
CA GLN A 13 -1.71 -13.49 15.88
C GLN A 13 -2.24 -14.29 14.70
N ALA A 14 -3.47 -13.96 14.29
CA ALA A 14 -4.04 -14.45 13.08
C ALA A 14 -3.10 -13.91 12.00
N ASP A 15 -2.24 -14.80 11.55
CA ASP A 15 -1.61 -14.79 10.25
C ASP A 15 -2.74 -14.58 9.24
N VAL A 16 -3.17 -13.32 9.11
CA VAL A 16 -4.08 -12.88 8.07
C VAL A 16 -3.21 -12.77 6.84
N VAL A 17 -2.75 -13.91 6.33
CA VAL A 17 -2.57 -14.05 4.89
C VAL A 17 -3.95 -13.80 4.30
N ALA A 18 -4.25 -12.51 4.10
CA ALA A 18 -5.52 -12.02 3.64
C ALA A 18 -5.82 -12.78 2.37
N SER A 19 -6.69 -13.78 2.49
CA SER A 19 -7.01 -14.74 1.42
C SER A 19 -7.98 -14.09 0.43
N GLY A 20 -7.73 -12.82 0.11
CA GLY A 20 -8.36 -12.15 -1.01
C GLY A 20 -7.87 -12.79 -2.31
N PRO A 21 -8.65 -12.66 -3.40
CA PRO A 21 -8.22 -13.15 -4.70
C PRO A 21 -6.83 -12.59 -5.03
N ILE A 22 -5.95 -13.45 -5.54
CA ILE A 22 -4.61 -13.03 -5.96
C ILE A 22 -4.78 -11.97 -7.06
N LYS A 23 -4.49 -10.73 -6.70
CA LYS A 23 -4.54 -9.59 -7.61
C LYS A 23 -3.55 -9.81 -8.74
N THR A 24 -3.93 -9.38 -9.94
CA THR A 24 -2.98 -9.40 -11.06
C THR A 24 -1.79 -8.48 -10.75
N LEU A 25 -0.63 -8.73 -11.38
CA LEU A 25 0.54 -7.86 -11.25
C LEU A 25 0.20 -6.39 -11.55
N ARG A 26 -0.70 -6.18 -12.51
CA ARG A 26 -1.18 -4.84 -12.89
C ARG A 26 -1.95 -4.15 -11.76
N GLU A 27 -2.79 -4.89 -11.06
CA GLU A 27 -3.57 -4.37 -9.92
C GLU A 27 -2.70 -4.11 -8.71
N GLN A 28 -1.76 -5.02 -8.42
CA GLN A 28 -0.78 -4.80 -7.35
C GLN A 28 0.08 -3.57 -7.63
N GLU A 29 0.57 -3.41 -8.86
CA GLU A 29 1.34 -2.22 -9.26
C GLU A 29 0.52 -0.94 -9.10
N ARG A 30 -0.75 -0.94 -9.52
CA ARG A 30 -1.65 0.20 -9.34
C ARG A 30 -1.84 0.56 -7.86
N ASP A 31 -2.10 -0.45 -7.03
CA ASP A 31 -2.31 -0.26 -5.59
C ASP A 31 -1.05 0.30 -4.91
N HIS A 32 0.13 -0.23 -5.28
CA HIS A 32 1.42 0.26 -4.77
C HIS A 32 1.68 1.71 -5.15
N ILE A 33 1.44 2.09 -6.41
CA ILE A 33 1.59 3.46 -6.88
C ILE A 33 0.63 4.40 -6.14
N LEU A 34 -0.63 3.99 -5.96
CA LEU A 34 -1.61 4.77 -5.21
C LEU A 34 -1.21 4.93 -3.74
N ALA A 35 -0.71 3.88 -3.09
CA ALA A 35 -0.23 3.94 -1.72
C ALA A 35 0.94 4.93 -1.57
N ALA A 36 1.92 4.86 -2.48
CA ALA A 36 3.04 5.80 -2.49
C ALA A 36 2.58 7.24 -2.73
N LEU A 37 1.67 7.47 -3.68
CA LEU A 37 1.11 8.79 -3.93
C LEU A 37 0.34 9.34 -2.73
N ARG A 38 -0.45 8.51 -2.04
CA ARG A 38 -1.12 8.94 -0.79
C ARG A 38 -0.11 9.32 0.28
N HIS A 39 0.94 8.53 0.43
CA HIS A 39 1.99 8.79 1.42
C HIS A 39 2.74 10.11 1.14
N THR A 40 2.93 10.47 -0.13
CA THR A 40 3.62 11.70 -0.54
C THR A 40 2.69 12.90 -0.82
N GLY A 41 1.38 12.77 -0.57
CA GLY A 41 0.40 13.82 -0.85
C GLY A 41 0.24 14.13 -2.35
N GLY A 42 0.39 13.12 -3.21
CA GLY A 42 0.29 13.23 -4.67
C GLY A 42 1.59 13.69 -5.34
N ARG A 43 2.72 13.70 -4.62
CA ARG A 43 4.00 14.10 -5.19
C ARG A 43 4.66 12.94 -5.93
N VAL A 44 4.88 13.08 -7.23
CA VAL A 44 5.52 12.04 -8.07
C VAL A 44 7.05 12.09 -7.98
N SER A 45 7.62 13.30 -7.99
CA SER A 45 9.06 13.55 -8.14
C SER A 45 9.66 14.35 -6.97
N GLY A 46 10.98 14.27 -6.81
CA GLY A 46 11.76 14.93 -5.76
C GLY A 46 12.10 14.00 -4.61
N GLN A 47 12.89 14.47 -3.64
CA GLN A 47 13.40 13.65 -2.52
C GLN A 47 12.30 12.98 -1.69
N GLN A 48 11.11 13.58 -1.64
CA GLN A 48 9.92 13.04 -0.96
C GLN A 48 8.84 12.62 -1.97
N GLY A 49 9.22 12.30 -3.21
CA GLY A 49 8.29 11.87 -4.25
C GLY A 49 8.00 10.37 -4.19
N ALA A 50 6.85 9.97 -4.71
CA ALA A 50 6.43 8.58 -4.78
C ALA A 50 7.43 7.72 -5.57
N ALA A 51 8.09 8.30 -6.58
CA ALA A 51 9.13 7.61 -7.34
C ALA A 51 10.33 7.23 -6.47
N THR A 52 10.73 8.11 -5.55
CA THR A 52 11.83 7.85 -4.61
C THR A 52 11.44 6.79 -3.59
N LEU A 53 10.19 6.81 -3.09
CA LEU A 53 9.71 5.76 -2.18
C LEU A 53 9.61 4.39 -2.85
N LEU A 54 9.27 4.37 -4.14
CA LEU A 54 9.19 3.16 -4.96
C LEU A 54 10.54 2.75 -5.56
N ASP A 55 11.62 3.47 -5.26
CA ASP A 55 12.97 3.27 -5.80
C ASP A 55 13.01 3.16 -7.34
N ILE A 56 12.25 4.03 -8.02
CA ILE A 56 12.23 4.09 -9.49
C ILE A 56 12.43 5.51 -10.00
N ASN A 57 12.85 5.62 -11.26
CA ASN A 57 12.96 6.92 -11.90
C ASN A 57 11.56 7.59 -11.99
N PRO A 58 11.42 8.90 -11.69
CA PRO A 58 10.15 9.60 -11.78
C PRO A 58 9.51 9.49 -13.17
N LYS A 59 10.30 9.52 -14.25
CA LYS A 59 9.79 9.38 -15.62
C LYS A 59 9.21 7.98 -15.88
N THR A 60 9.77 6.95 -15.24
CA THR A 60 9.24 5.59 -15.28
C THR A 60 7.92 5.50 -14.51
N LEU A 61 7.86 6.12 -13.32
CA LEU A 61 6.61 6.18 -12.54
C LEU A 61 5.50 6.88 -13.33
N GLU A 62 5.80 8.02 -13.98
CA GLU A 62 4.85 8.75 -14.83
C GLU A 62 4.33 7.91 -16.00
N ALA A 63 5.21 7.16 -16.67
CA ALA A 63 4.82 6.26 -17.75
C ALA A 63 3.91 5.13 -17.26
N ARG A 64 4.22 4.53 -16.09
CA ARG A 64 3.38 3.50 -15.46
C ARG A 64 2.03 4.08 -15.03
N MET A 65 2.02 5.26 -14.41
CA MET A 65 0.79 5.97 -14.06
C MET A 65 -0.09 6.21 -15.28
N LYS A 66 0.47 6.66 -16.41
CA LYS A 66 -0.27 6.84 -17.67
C LYS A 66 -0.82 5.52 -18.21
N LYS A 67 -0.04 4.43 -18.17
CA LYS A 67 -0.45 3.10 -18.63
C LYS A 67 -1.53 2.44 -17.75
N LEU A 68 -1.56 2.81 -16.48
CA LEU A 68 -2.53 2.34 -15.49
C LEU A 68 -3.72 3.29 -15.30
N GLY A 69 -3.72 4.46 -15.95
CA GLY A 69 -4.77 5.47 -15.81
C GLY A 69 -4.77 6.19 -14.45
N ILE A 70 -3.65 6.21 -13.74
CA ILE A 70 -3.50 6.85 -12.42
C ILE A 70 -3.20 8.33 -12.61
N ARG A 71 -3.98 9.19 -11.96
CA ARG A 71 -3.74 10.64 -11.94
C ARG A 71 -2.97 11.06 -10.68
N ARG A 72 -2.24 12.16 -10.80
CA ARG A 72 -1.43 12.73 -9.70
C ARG A 72 -2.28 13.26 -8.54
N THR A 73 -3.51 13.67 -8.83
CA THR A 73 -4.49 14.10 -7.84
C THR A 73 -5.21 12.86 -7.30
N VAL A 74 -4.69 12.26 -6.24
CA VAL A 74 -5.51 11.40 -5.37
C VAL A 74 -6.45 12.31 -4.60
N VAL A 75 -7.49 12.83 -5.27
CA VAL A 75 -8.65 13.32 -4.52
C VAL A 75 -9.22 12.09 -3.83
N ALA A 76 -9.01 12.01 -2.51
CA ALA A 76 -9.83 11.18 -1.67
C ALA A 76 -11.23 11.79 -1.77
N GLU A 77 -12.09 11.18 -2.59
CA GLU A 77 -13.54 11.31 -2.39
C GLU A 77 -13.92 10.53 -1.14
#